data_AF-A0AAD7EE84-F1
#
_entry.id   AF-A0AAD7EE84-F1
#
_cell.length_a   1.000
_cell.length_b   1.000
_cell.length_c   1.000
_cell.angle_alpha   90.00
_cell.angle_beta   90.00
_cell.angle_gamma   90.00
#
_symmetry.space_group_name_H-M   'P 1'
#
loop_
_entity.id
_entity.type
_entity.pdbx_description
1 polymer ?
#
loop_
_entity_poly.entity_id
_entity_poly.type
_entity_poly.pdbx_seq_one_letter_code
_entity_poly.pdbx_strand_id
1 'polypeptide(L)'
;NCMQEALTLFDSICNLRWFIKTSIILFLNKIDLFVEKLPRSQLANYFPDYNSRNNYDAACNYLLHQLGSLNQSVAPKQIYAH
;
A
#
# COMPACT_ATOMS: atom_id res chain seq x y z
N ASN A 1 3.31 13.54 -0.65
CA ASN A 1 4.17 12.44 -0.14
C ASN A 1 4.09 11.30 -1.15
N CYS A 2 5.22 10.75 -1.62
CA CYS A 2 5.24 9.80 -2.75
C CYS A 2 4.36 8.56 -2.53
N MET A 3 4.22 8.10 -1.29
CA MET A 3 3.40 6.93 -0.95
C MET A 3 1.90 7.18 -1.16
N GLN A 4 1.38 8.35 -0.78
CA GLN A 4 -0.02 8.71 -1.05
C GLN A 4 -0.28 8.81 -2.56
N GLU A 5 0.67 9.36 -3.31
CA GLU A 5 0.58 9.42 -4.78
C GLU A 5 0.54 8.02 -5.41
N ALA A 6 1.38 7.10 -4.91
CA ALA A 6 1.39 5.71 -5.35
C ALA A 6 0.06 4.98 -5.03
N LEU A 7 -0.54 5.24 -3.87
CA LEU A 7 -1.86 4.69 -3.51
C LEU A 7 -2.97 5.23 -4.42
N THR A 8 -2.99 6.53 -4.69
CA THR A 8 -3.97 7.15 -5.61
C THR A 8 -3.82 6.60 -7.04
N LEU A 9 -2.59 6.42 -7.50
CA LEU A 9 -2.31 5.83 -8.80
C LEU A 9 -2.77 4.37 -8.84
N PHE A 10 -2.49 3.61 -7.78
CA PHE A 10 -2.90 2.21 -7.67
C PHE A 10 -4.43 2.07 -7.69
N ASP A 11 -5.16 2.90 -6.93
CA ASP A 11 -6.63 2.92 -6.94
C ASP A 11 -7.19 3.16 -8.34
N SER A 12 -6.64 4.16 -9.04
CA SER A 12 -7.03 4.46 -10.41
C SER A 12 -6.80 3.26 -11.35
N ILE A 13 -5.62 2.64 -11.30
CA ILE A 13 -5.27 1.50 -12.17
C ILE A 13 -6.06 0.25 -11.82
N CYS A 14 -6.23 -0.05 -10.54
CA CYS A 14 -6.89 -1.27 -10.06
C CYS A 14 -8.38 -1.26 -10.41
N ASN A 15 -9.01 -0.07 -10.45
CA ASN A 15 -10.42 0.09 -10.74
C ASN A 15 -10.72 0.42 -12.22
N LEU A 16 -9.70 0.47 -13.09
CA LEU A 16 -9.91 0.60 -14.53
C LEU A 16 -10.64 -0.63 -15.09
N ARG A 17 -11.63 -0.38 -15.96
CA ARG A 17 -12.49 -1.41 -16.56
C ARG A 17 -11.73 -2.53 -17.26
N TRP A 18 -10.58 -2.21 -17.86
CA TRP A 18 -9.69 -3.17 -18.53
C TRP A 18 -8.94 -4.09 -17.55
N PHE A 19 -8.79 -3.68 -16.29
CA PHE A 19 -8.01 -4.40 -15.27
C PHE A 19 -8.88 -5.08 -14.21
N ILE A 20 -10.22 -5.08 -14.33
CA ILE A 20 -11.15 -5.69 -13.35
C ILE A 20 -10.89 -7.19 -13.14
N LYS A 21 -10.52 -7.92 -14.21
CA LYS A 21 -10.26 -9.38 -14.16
C LYS A 21 -8.77 -9.72 -14.21
N THR A 22 -7.89 -8.73 -14.15
CA THR A 22 -6.45 -8.91 -14.31
C THR A 22 -5.77 -8.87 -12.94
N SER A 23 -4.91 -9.84 -12.67
CA SER A 23 -4.08 -9.87 -11.47
C SER A 23 -3.00 -8.78 -11.55
N ILE A 24 -2.74 -8.10 -10.44
CA ILE A 24 -1.76 -7.00 -10.36
C ILE A 24 -0.69 -7.42 -9.36
N ILE A 25 0.56 -7.47 -9.82
CA ILE A 25 1.73 -7.70 -8.97
C ILE A 25 2.30 -6.33 -8.61
N LEU A 26 2.45 -6.04 -7.32
CA LEU A 26 3.00 -4.78 -6.83
C LEU A 26 4.40 -5.05 -6.25
N PHE A 27 5.41 -4.39 -6.80
CA PHE A 27 6.75 -4.42 -6.21
C PHE A 27 6.92 -3.21 -5.29
N LEU A 28 7.12 -3.47 -4.00
CA LEU A 28 7.42 -2.42 -3.03
C LEU A 28 8.93 -2.18 -3.04
N ASN A 29 9.41 -1.45 -4.05
CA ASN A 29 10.84 -1.16 -4.15
C ASN A 29 11.32 -0.26 -3.00
N LYS A 30 12.56 -0.46 -2.53
CA LYS A 30 13.22 0.33 -1.47
C LYS A 30 12.55 0.25 -0.09
N ILE A 31 12.02 -0.92 0.25
CA ILE A 31 11.55 -1.31 1.57
C ILE A 31 12.57 -0.93 2.66
N ASP A 32 13.86 -1.15 2.43
CA ASP A 32 14.92 -0.85 3.41
C ASP A 32 14.95 0.65 3.79
N LEU A 33 14.85 1.52 2.79
CA LEU A 33 14.79 2.97 3.00
C LEU A 33 13.50 3.41 3.70
N PHE A 34 12.40 2.66 3.51
CA PHE A 34 11.17 2.87 4.27
C PHE A 34 11.38 2.51 5.74
N VAL A 35 12.05 1.39 6.04
CA VAL A 35 12.38 0.96 7.41
C VAL A 35 13.24 2.00 8.13
N GLU A 36 14.32 2.46 7.47
CA GLU A 36 15.23 3.46 8.04
C GLU A 36 14.55 4.81 8.29
N LYS A 37 13.56 5.17 7.45
CA LYS A 37 12.82 6.43 7.57
C LYS A 37 11.65 6.35 8.53
N LEU A 38 11.08 5.17 8.79
CA LEU A 38 9.94 4.97 9.69
C LEU A 38 10.10 5.63 11.08
N PRO A 39 11.27 5.54 11.77
CA PRO A 39 11.45 6.20 13.07
C PRO A 39 11.58 7.73 12.97
N ARG A 40 12.02 8.28 11.82
CA ARG A 40 12.20 9.72 11.59
C ARG A 40 10.95 10.38 11.00
N SER A 41 10.17 9.63 10.25
CA SER A 41 8.96 10.06 9.55
C SER A 41 7.87 9.04 9.84
N GLN A 42 7.19 9.24 10.97
CA GLN A 42 6.15 8.34 11.45
C GLN A 42 5.04 8.22 10.40
N LEU A 43 4.64 6.98 10.12
CA LEU A 43 3.54 6.68 9.20
C LEU A 43 2.23 7.37 9.65
N ALA A 44 2.05 7.53 10.96
CA ALA A 44 0.93 8.25 11.58
C ALA A 44 0.76 9.70 11.09
N ASN A 45 1.84 10.37 10.67
CA ASN A 45 1.75 11.74 10.14
C ASN A 45 1.05 11.81 8.77
N TYR A 46 0.97 10.69 8.06
CA TYR A 46 0.37 10.60 6.73
C TYR A 46 -0.89 9.72 6.71
N PHE A 47 -1.03 8.83 7.69
CA PHE A 47 -2.12 7.91 7.87
C PHE A 47 -2.62 8.02 9.31
N PRO A 48 -3.58 8.93 9.60
CA PRO A 48 -4.04 9.18 10.96
C PRO A 48 -4.69 7.96 11.62
N ASP A 49 -5.20 7.01 10.83
CA ASP A 49 -5.76 5.74 11.32
C ASP A 49 -4.69 4.71 11.72
N TYR A 50 -3.41 4.98 11.45
CA TYR A 50 -2.31 4.10 11.82
C TYR A 50 -1.81 4.40 13.24
N ASN A 51 -2.30 3.61 14.20
CA ASN A 51 -1.96 3.74 15.63
C ASN A 51 -0.73 2.93 16.08
N SER A 52 -0.13 2.12 15.21
CA SER A 52 1.03 1.32 15.58
C SER A 52 2.30 2.19 15.64
N ARG A 53 2.95 2.25 16.81
CA ARG A 53 4.23 2.96 16.94
C ARG A 53 5.37 2.13 16.34
N ASN A 54 5.99 2.66 15.28
CA ASN A 54 7.32 2.29 14.76
C ASN A 54 7.60 0.81 14.48
N ASN A 55 6.58 -0.04 14.41
CA ASN A 55 6.77 -1.44 14.06
C ASN A 55 6.71 -1.60 12.53
N TYR A 56 7.83 -2.01 11.96
CA TYR A 56 7.97 -2.26 10.52
C TYR A 56 6.90 -3.24 10.01
N ASP A 57 6.72 -4.36 10.71
CA ASP A 57 5.79 -5.41 10.30
C ASP A 57 4.35 -4.88 10.26
N ALA A 58 3.96 -4.13 11.29
CA ALA A 58 2.64 -3.50 11.35
C ALA A 58 2.46 -2.41 10.29
N ALA A 59 3.52 -1.65 9.96
CA ALA A 59 3.48 -0.64 8.91
C ALA A 59 3.30 -1.28 7.52
N CYS A 60 4.05 -2.33 7.23
CA CYS A 60 3.90 -3.11 6.00
C CYS A 60 2.52 -3.75 5.92
N ASN A 61 2.05 -4.41 6.97
CA ASN A 61 0.72 -5.03 7.00
C ASN A 61 -0.40 -4.00 6.81
N TYR A 62 -0.28 -2.80 7.43
CA TYR A 62 -1.22 -1.71 7.22
C TYR A 62 -1.26 -1.24 5.76
N LEU A 63 -0.10 -1.07 5.12
CA LEU A 63 -0.02 -0.67 3.71
C LEU A 63 -0.59 -1.74 2.78
N LEU A 64 -0.31 -3.01 3.04
CA LEU A 64 -0.89 -4.14 2.30
C LEU A 64 -2.40 -4.18 2.45
N HIS A 65 -2.90 -3.97 3.67
CA HIS A 65 -4.34 -3.91 3.93
C HIS A 65 -5.01 -2.74 3.20
N GLN A 66 -4.39 -1.55 3.22
CA GLN A 66 -4.88 -0.39 2.46
C GLN A 66 -4.92 -0.67 0.95
N LEU A 67 -3.84 -1.21 0.38
CA LEU A 67 -3.78 -1.60 -1.03
C LEU A 67 -4.84 -2.66 -1.39
N GLY A 68 -5.04 -3.65 -0.52
CA GLY A 68 -6.11 -4.65 -0.67
C GLY A 68 -7.50 -4.03 -0.64
N SER A 69 -7.73 -3.05 0.26
CA SER A 69 -9.00 -2.33 0.39
C SER A 69 -9.33 -1.45 -0.81
N LEU A 70 -8.32 -0.95 -1.55
CA LEU A 70 -8.53 -0.14 -2.77
C LEU A 70 -9.00 -0.97 -3.96
N ASN A 71 -8.83 -2.30 -3.91
CA ASN A 71 -9.34 -3.19 -4.94
C ASN A 71 -10.86 -3.40 -4.76
N GLN A 72 -11.67 -2.68 -5.53
CA GLN A 72 -13.14 -2.80 -5.51
C GLN A 72 -13.65 -3.91 -6.43
N SER A 73 -12.76 -4.73 -7.00
CA SER A 73 -13.16 -5.78 -7.94
C SER A 73 -13.82 -6.96 -7.22
N VAL A 74 -14.91 -7.45 -7.81
CA VAL A 74 -15.74 -8.56 -7.31
C VAL A 74 -14.96 -9.90 -7.25
N ALA A 75 -13.85 -10.01 -8.00
CA ALA A 75 -12.95 -11.15 -7.95
C ALA A 75 -11.71 -10.80 -7.11
N PRO A 76 -11.24 -11.72 -6.24
CA PRO A 76 -10.02 -11.51 -5.47
C PRO A 76 -8.84 -11.40 -6.42
N LYS A 77 -8.29 -10.19 -6.57
CA LYS A 77 -7.01 -9.98 -7.25
C LYS A 77 -5.93 -10.34 -6.26
N GLN A 78 -5.03 -11.23 -6.67
CA GLN A 78 -3.85 -11.52 -5.87
C GLN A 78 -2.88 -10.35 -6.01
N ILE A 79 -2.85 -9.49 -4.99
CA ILE A 79 -1.86 -8.43 -4.84
C ILE A 79 -0.67 -9.06 -4.13
N TYR A 80 0.35 -9.42 -4.90
CA TYR A 80 1.63 -9.84 -4.37
C TYR A 80 2.47 -8.61 -4.07
N ALA A 81 2.98 -8.53 -2.85
CA ALA A 81 4.01 -7.55 -2.47
C ALA A 81 5.33 -8.28 -2.26
N HIS A 82 6.36 -7.85 -2.97
CA HIS A 82 7.74 -8.29 -2.79
C HIS A 82 8.61 -7.09 -2.39
#